data_AF-A0A7M5X4W0-F1
#
_entry.id   AF-A0A7M5X4W0-F1
#
_cell.length_a   1.000
_cell.length_b   1.000
_cell.length_c   1.000
_cell.angle_alpha   90.00
_cell.angle_beta   90.00
_cell.angle_gamma   90.00
#
_symmetry.space_group_name_H-M   'P 1'
#
loop_
_entity.id
_entity.type
_entity.pdbx_description
1 polymer ?
#
loop_
_entity_poly.entity_id
_entity_poly.type
_entity_poly.pdbx_seq_one_letter_code
_entity_poly.pdbx_strand_id
1 'polypeptide(L)'
;MATEPSSLANLYQDMDDIAKCFGHIVHNIINNSTDFDVLDFANHDLYLSEAYCLLWQNAETGEVDGRRVGLPLKIGVLAALFIDLHASGMIDVFMSPDEDEPMFRVLDTHSTQTFLDFAIFDSLRVANAQGRLREAKLWKWLLRAEDADCVENTFESLMARGILKEKSSGFLGLFKKFPTVNPEPERTLEKKIKDIVFNDHKLDSYMLSLLILSRESDRIFMCEDPILRKHFTSAEYTMAKKNLDRILLGRLSLD
;
A
#
# COMPACT_ATOMS: atom_id res chain seq x y z
N MET A 1 17.25 -31.17 27.78
CA MET A 1 17.66 -30.69 26.45
C MET A 1 16.49 -29.91 25.88
N ALA A 2 16.54 -28.59 26.01
CA ALA A 2 15.52 -27.71 25.47
C ALA A 2 15.72 -27.64 23.96
N THR A 3 14.73 -28.08 23.20
CA THR A 3 14.61 -27.77 21.78
C THR A 3 14.37 -26.26 21.67
N GLU A 4 15.30 -25.56 21.01
CA GLU A 4 15.13 -24.15 20.66
C GLU A 4 13.82 -23.94 19.87
N PRO A 5 13.14 -22.79 20.02
CA PRO A 5 11.92 -22.50 19.28
C PRO A 5 12.27 -22.14 17.83
N SER A 6 12.40 -23.16 16.99
CA SER A 6 12.57 -23.05 15.54
C SER A 6 11.29 -22.62 14.80
N SER A 7 10.39 -21.83 15.40
CA SER A 7 9.03 -21.63 14.84
C SER A 7 8.46 -20.22 14.83
N LEU A 8 9.27 -19.17 15.01
CA LEU A 8 8.86 -17.80 14.59
C LEU A 8 9.45 -17.41 13.24
N ALA A 9 10.58 -17.99 12.83
CA ALA A 9 11.17 -17.77 11.52
C ALA A 9 10.36 -18.40 10.37
N ASN A 10 9.60 -19.48 10.65
CA ASN A 10 8.72 -20.14 9.68
C ASN A 10 7.31 -19.52 9.60
N LEU A 11 7.00 -18.51 10.43
CA LEU A 11 5.69 -17.84 10.41
C LEU A 11 5.68 -16.60 9.50
N TYR A 12 6.86 -16.11 9.15
CA TYR A 12 7.02 -15.21 8.01
C TYR A 12 7.06 -16.11 6.77
N GLN A 13 6.03 -16.01 5.92
CA GLN A 13 6.18 -16.38 4.50
C GLN A 13 7.51 -15.83 3.99
N ASP A 14 8.18 -16.56 3.09
CA ASP A 14 9.37 -16.05 2.41
C ASP A 14 9.08 -14.62 1.94
N MET A 15 9.91 -13.65 2.34
CA MET A 15 9.63 -12.24 2.03
C MET A 15 9.56 -12.02 0.52
N ASP A 16 10.29 -12.86 -0.24
CA ASP A 16 10.19 -12.92 -1.68
C ASP A 16 8.78 -13.32 -2.12
N ASP A 17 8.16 -14.32 -1.50
CA ASP A 17 6.79 -14.75 -1.80
C ASP A 17 5.77 -13.64 -1.49
N ILE A 18 5.95 -12.90 -0.40
CA ILE A 18 5.10 -11.75 -0.08
C ILE A 18 5.25 -10.67 -1.16
N ALA A 19 6.48 -10.32 -1.52
CA ALA A 19 6.74 -9.32 -2.54
C ALA A 19 6.22 -9.74 -3.93
N LYS A 20 6.36 -11.02 -4.29
CA LYS A 20 5.77 -11.58 -5.52
C LYS A 20 4.26 -11.50 -5.49
N CYS A 21 3.63 -11.90 -4.40
CA CYS A 21 2.18 -11.79 -4.21
C CYS A 21 1.71 -10.35 -4.44
N PHE A 22 2.36 -9.36 -3.80
CA PHE A 22 2.04 -7.94 -4.03
C PHE A 22 2.35 -7.49 -5.46
N GLY A 23 3.39 -8.02 -6.11
CA GLY A 23 3.67 -7.79 -7.52
C GLY A 23 2.50 -8.21 -8.41
N HIS A 24 1.96 -9.42 -8.18
CA HIS A 24 0.78 -9.91 -8.89
C HIS A 24 -0.47 -9.11 -8.57
N ILE A 25 -0.67 -8.72 -7.30
CA ILE A 25 -1.78 -7.84 -6.90
C ILE A 25 -1.73 -6.51 -7.66
N VAL A 26 -0.57 -5.85 -7.70
CA VAL A 26 -0.40 -4.58 -8.44
C VAL A 26 -0.70 -4.78 -9.92
N HIS A 27 -0.12 -5.82 -10.54
CA HIS A 27 -0.38 -6.15 -11.93
C HIS A 27 -1.86 -6.37 -12.21
N ASN A 28 -2.54 -7.15 -11.37
CA ASN A 28 -3.94 -7.48 -11.54
C ASN A 28 -4.85 -6.27 -11.33
N ILE A 29 -4.55 -5.40 -10.36
CA ILE A 29 -5.26 -4.13 -10.18
C ILE A 29 -5.18 -3.31 -11.48
N ILE A 30 -3.98 -3.13 -12.01
CA ILE A 30 -3.72 -2.28 -13.19
C ILE A 30 -4.32 -2.89 -14.47
N ASN A 31 -4.19 -4.20 -14.65
CA ASN A 31 -4.55 -4.88 -15.90
C ASN A 31 -5.96 -5.47 -15.89
N ASN A 32 -6.76 -5.23 -14.84
CA ASN A 32 -8.18 -5.58 -14.85
C ASN A 32 -8.96 -4.60 -15.76
N SER A 33 -8.89 -4.88 -17.06
CA SER A 33 -9.21 -3.98 -18.17
C SER A 33 -10.64 -3.42 -18.22
N THR A 34 -11.58 -3.98 -17.46
CA THR A 34 -12.95 -3.45 -17.37
C THR A 34 -13.16 -2.44 -16.25
N ASP A 35 -12.24 -2.38 -15.27
CA ASP A 35 -12.48 -1.68 -14.00
C ASP A 35 -11.38 -0.67 -13.63
N PHE A 36 -10.23 -0.61 -14.33
CA PHE A 36 -9.16 0.35 -14.01
C PHE A 36 -9.28 1.63 -14.85
N ASP A 37 -9.65 2.73 -14.20
CA ASP A 37 -9.73 4.08 -14.74
C ASP A 37 -8.77 5.00 -13.99
N VAL A 38 -7.76 5.52 -14.71
CA VAL A 38 -6.79 6.48 -14.16
C VAL A 38 -7.45 7.78 -13.71
N LEU A 39 -8.61 8.14 -14.28
CA LEU A 39 -9.35 9.33 -13.88
C LEU A 39 -9.93 9.21 -12.47
N ASP A 40 -10.25 7.99 -12.03
CA ASP A 40 -10.71 7.78 -10.66
C ASP A 40 -9.62 8.21 -9.67
N PHE A 41 -8.35 7.90 -9.94
CA PHE A 41 -7.22 8.34 -9.09
C PHE A 41 -7.07 9.86 -9.06
N ALA A 42 -7.24 10.54 -10.20
CA ALA A 42 -7.16 12.00 -10.26
C ALA A 42 -8.33 12.71 -9.55
N ASN A 43 -9.44 12.01 -9.34
CA ASN A 43 -10.65 12.54 -8.66
C ASN A 43 -10.60 12.41 -7.14
N HIS A 44 -9.61 11.72 -6.55
CA HIS A 44 -9.42 11.68 -5.11
C HIS A 44 -8.33 12.65 -4.67
N ASP A 45 -8.56 13.30 -3.53
CA ASP A 45 -7.61 14.27 -3.00
C ASP A 45 -6.29 13.62 -2.57
N LEU A 46 -6.34 12.38 -2.07
CA LEU A 46 -5.18 11.64 -1.56
C LEU A 46 -4.60 10.74 -2.65
N TYR A 47 -3.27 10.64 -2.70
CA TYR A 47 -2.64 9.53 -3.40
C TYR A 47 -3.02 8.20 -2.74
N LEU A 48 -2.98 7.10 -3.50
CA LEU A 48 -3.35 5.79 -2.98
C LEU A 48 -2.45 5.39 -1.80
N SER A 49 -1.14 5.63 -1.93
CA SER A 49 -0.15 5.39 -0.89
C SER A 49 -0.40 6.23 0.38
N GLU A 50 -0.79 7.49 0.22
CA GLU A 50 -1.18 8.35 1.34
C GLU A 50 -2.43 7.83 2.06
N ALA A 51 -3.48 7.47 1.31
CA ALA A 51 -4.70 6.90 1.90
C ALA A 51 -4.44 5.58 2.62
N TYR A 52 -3.62 4.72 2.04
CA TYR A 52 -3.20 3.46 2.66
C TYR A 52 -2.47 3.73 3.99
N CYS A 53 -1.50 4.65 4.02
CA CYS A 53 -0.77 5.02 5.24
C CYS A 53 -1.70 5.66 6.29
N LEU A 54 -2.67 6.46 5.86
CA LEU A 54 -3.65 7.09 6.73
C LEU A 54 -4.57 6.06 7.38
N LEU A 55 -5.03 5.05 6.63
CA LEU A 55 -5.76 3.90 7.17
C LEU A 55 -4.88 2.99 8.03
N TRP A 56 -3.55 3.01 7.88
CA TRP A 56 -2.66 2.16 8.66
C TRP A 56 -2.26 2.76 10.01
N GLN A 57 -1.99 4.06 10.10
CA GLN A 57 -1.56 4.72 11.33
C GLN A 57 -2.68 4.93 12.37
N ASN A 58 -2.37 4.89 13.66
CA ASN A 58 -3.33 5.20 14.72
C ASN A 58 -3.51 6.72 14.87
N ALA A 59 -4.69 7.22 14.48
CA ALA A 59 -4.99 8.65 14.46
C ALA A 59 -4.76 9.39 15.78
N GLU A 60 -5.06 8.74 16.91
CA GLU A 60 -4.96 9.37 18.25
C GLU A 60 -3.52 9.39 18.77
N THR A 61 -2.85 8.24 18.71
CA THR A 61 -1.51 8.10 19.29
C THR A 61 -0.41 8.53 18.32
N GLY A 62 -0.70 8.48 17.02
CA GLY A 62 0.28 8.61 15.92
C GLY A 62 1.19 7.39 15.80
N GLU A 63 0.86 6.28 16.47
CA GLU A 63 1.62 5.05 16.35
C GLU A 63 1.35 4.40 14.99
N VAL A 64 2.37 3.77 14.44
CA VAL A 64 2.28 3.08 13.16
C VAL A 64 2.74 1.65 13.43
N ASP A 65 1.77 0.79 13.74
CA ASP A 65 2.02 -0.60 14.13
C ASP A 65 2.76 -1.33 13.03
N GLY A 66 3.85 -2.02 13.39
CA GLY A 66 4.68 -2.69 12.39
C GLY A 66 5.54 -1.76 11.52
N ARG A 67 5.58 -0.43 11.72
CA ARG A 67 6.47 0.45 10.94
C ARG A 67 7.95 0.05 11.01
N ARG A 68 8.37 -0.56 12.11
CA ARG A 68 9.75 -1.03 12.31
C ARG A 68 9.99 -2.50 11.97
N VAL A 69 8.94 -3.31 11.91
CA VAL A 69 9.06 -4.79 11.88
C VAL A 69 8.09 -5.50 10.93
N GLY A 70 7.11 -4.79 10.38
CA GLY A 70 6.09 -5.30 9.47
C GLY A 70 6.44 -4.99 8.02
N LEU A 71 7.43 -5.70 7.47
CA LEU A 71 7.77 -5.61 6.04
C LEU A 71 6.54 -5.73 5.11
N PRO A 72 5.55 -6.62 5.37
CA PRO A 72 4.35 -6.71 4.53
C PRO A 72 3.58 -5.39 4.42
N LEU A 73 3.45 -4.65 5.53
CA LEU A 73 2.75 -3.37 5.55
C LEU A 73 3.50 -2.31 4.73
N LYS A 74 4.84 -2.31 4.80
CA LYS A 74 5.69 -1.44 3.98
C LYS A 74 5.64 -1.82 2.49
N ILE A 75 5.62 -3.12 2.18
CA ILE A 75 5.43 -3.62 0.81
C ILE A 75 4.09 -3.10 0.26
N GLY A 76 3.02 -3.12 1.06
CA GLY A 76 1.73 -2.53 0.68
C GLY A 76 1.79 -1.04 0.35
N VAL A 77 2.57 -0.24 1.12
CA VAL A 77 2.82 1.18 0.79
C VAL A 77 3.55 1.32 -0.54
N LEU A 78 4.61 0.53 -0.74
CA LEU A 78 5.38 0.59 -1.98
C LEU A 78 4.56 0.11 -3.19
N ALA A 79 3.73 -0.91 -3.02
CA ALA A 79 2.77 -1.36 -4.03
C ALA A 79 1.79 -0.23 -4.40
N ALA A 80 1.28 0.50 -3.41
CA ALA A 80 0.43 1.67 -3.66
C ALA A 80 1.18 2.78 -4.43
N LEU A 81 2.46 3.03 -4.13
CA LEU A 81 3.30 3.99 -4.87
C LEU A 81 3.49 3.57 -6.33
N PHE A 82 3.64 2.27 -6.63
CA PHE A 82 3.72 1.78 -8.01
C PHE A 82 2.39 2.01 -8.76
N ILE A 83 1.25 1.83 -8.10
CA ILE A 83 -0.06 2.13 -8.70
C ILE A 83 -0.22 3.64 -8.91
N ASP A 84 0.18 4.48 -7.95
CA ASP A 84 0.17 5.95 -8.09
C ASP A 84 1.02 6.41 -9.29
N LEU A 85 2.21 5.82 -9.47
CA LEU A 85 3.08 6.11 -10.62
C LEU A 85 2.48 5.64 -11.95
N HIS A 86 1.83 4.49 -11.96
CA HIS A 86 1.14 3.99 -13.15
C HIS A 86 -0.04 4.90 -13.52
N ALA A 87 -0.89 5.25 -12.54
CA ALA A 87 -2.01 6.16 -12.73
C ALA A 87 -1.57 7.56 -13.21
N SER A 88 -0.37 7.99 -12.80
CA SER A 88 0.27 9.23 -13.26
C SER A 88 0.94 9.13 -14.64
N GLY A 89 0.89 7.97 -15.30
CA GLY A 89 1.50 7.74 -16.61
C GLY A 89 3.02 7.64 -16.61
N MET A 90 3.65 7.49 -15.45
CA MET A 90 5.11 7.49 -15.31
C MET A 90 5.71 6.11 -15.62
N ILE A 91 4.98 5.06 -15.28
CA ILE A 91 5.41 3.67 -15.49
C ILE A 91 4.28 2.82 -16.08
N ASP A 92 4.67 1.68 -16.63
CA ASP A 92 3.78 0.63 -17.08
C ASP A 92 4.09 -0.65 -16.31
N VAL A 93 3.07 -1.45 -16.00
CA VAL A 93 3.20 -2.74 -15.29
C VAL A 93 2.54 -3.83 -16.13
N PHE A 94 3.31 -4.87 -16.48
CA PHE A 94 2.92 -5.87 -17.47
C PHE A 94 3.52 -7.24 -17.15
N MET A 95 2.96 -8.30 -17.75
CA MET A 95 3.60 -9.62 -17.83
C MET A 95 4.44 -9.70 -19.10
N SER A 96 5.73 -10.02 -18.97
CA SER A 96 6.53 -10.36 -20.14
C SER A 96 6.16 -11.75 -20.66
N PRO A 97 6.12 -11.99 -21.99
CA PRO A 97 5.82 -13.32 -22.54
C PRO A 97 6.73 -14.44 -22.04
N ASP A 98 7.96 -14.10 -21.66
CA ASP A 98 9.00 -15.05 -21.26
C ASP A 98 9.15 -15.18 -19.74
N GLU A 99 8.38 -14.41 -18.96
CA GLU A 99 8.49 -14.37 -17.50
C GLU A 99 7.13 -14.66 -16.84
N ASP A 100 7.15 -15.41 -15.76
CA ASP A 100 6.00 -15.72 -14.92
C ASP A 100 5.75 -14.67 -13.83
N GLU A 101 6.54 -13.59 -13.82
CA GLU A 101 6.54 -12.56 -12.79
C GLU A 101 6.21 -11.19 -13.40
N PRO A 102 5.37 -10.38 -12.72
CA PRO A 102 5.09 -9.03 -13.14
C PRO A 102 6.36 -8.19 -13.26
N MET A 103 6.42 -7.45 -14.36
CA MET A 103 7.49 -6.52 -14.66
C MET A 103 6.93 -5.10 -14.73
N PHE A 104 7.83 -4.13 -14.64
CA PHE A 104 7.51 -2.75 -14.97
C PHE A 104 8.60 -2.12 -15.83
N ARG A 105 8.24 -1.02 -16.49
CA ARG A 105 9.14 -0.16 -17.25
C ARG A 105 8.79 1.30 -17.02
N VAL A 106 9.79 2.18 -17.14
CA VAL A 106 9.61 3.63 -17.06
C VAL A 106 9.16 4.15 -18.43
N LEU A 107 8.00 4.83 -18.48
CA LEU A 107 7.44 5.42 -19.68
C LEU A 107 7.87 6.87 -19.86
N ASP A 108 7.79 7.65 -18.78
CA ASP A 108 8.20 9.04 -18.72
C ASP A 108 9.32 9.19 -17.67
N THR A 109 10.32 10.02 -17.95
CA THR A 109 11.45 10.30 -17.04
C THR A 109 11.44 11.71 -16.46
N HIS A 110 10.46 12.53 -16.83
CA HIS A 110 10.26 13.84 -16.22
C HIS A 110 9.86 13.70 -14.75
N SER A 111 10.23 14.66 -13.92
CA SER A 111 9.80 14.72 -12.52
C SER A 111 8.28 14.83 -12.44
N THR A 112 7.67 14.11 -11.50
CA THR A 112 6.23 14.21 -11.21
C THR A 112 5.89 15.55 -10.54
N GLN A 113 6.88 16.23 -9.95
CA GLN A 113 6.73 17.43 -9.12
C GLN A 113 5.85 17.18 -7.88
N THR A 114 5.86 15.93 -7.39
CA THR A 114 5.08 15.46 -6.26
C THR A 114 5.99 14.69 -5.30
N PHE A 115 5.46 14.26 -4.15
CA PHE A 115 6.24 13.45 -3.22
C PHE A 115 6.65 12.08 -3.80
N LEU A 116 6.01 11.61 -4.89
CA LEU A 116 6.36 10.35 -5.57
C LEU A 116 7.82 10.34 -6.06
N ASP A 117 8.35 11.51 -6.45
CA ASP A 117 9.76 11.70 -6.85
C ASP A 117 10.70 11.22 -5.75
N PHE A 118 10.53 11.75 -4.54
CA PHE A 118 11.35 11.40 -3.38
C PHE A 118 11.01 10.03 -2.79
N ALA A 119 9.74 9.61 -2.87
CA ALA A 119 9.29 8.34 -2.31
C ALA A 119 9.91 7.13 -3.01
N ILE A 120 9.98 7.13 -4.34
CA ILE A 120 10.55 6.01 -5.11
C ILE A 120 11.03 6.40 -6.52
N PHE A 121 10.41 7.38 -7.17
CA PHE A 121 10.57 7.55 -8.61
C PHE A 121 11.96 8.05 -9.00
N ASP A 122 12.63 8.86 -8.18
CA ASP A 122 14.03 9.25 -8.42
C ASP A 122 14.97 8.04 -8.47
N SER A 123 14.74 7.06 -7.60
CA SER A 123 15.49 5.80 -7.62
C SER A 123 15.23 5.01 -8.90
N LEU A 124 14.00 5.02 -9.41
CA LEU A 124 13.64 4.40 -10.69
C LEU A 124 14.32 5.16 -11.85
N ARG A 125 14.26 6.48 -11.89
CA ARG A 125 14.90 7.29 -12.94
C ARG A 125 16.40 7.05 -13.01
N VAL A 126 17.09 7.03 -11.87
CA VAL A 126 18.52 6.74 -11.80
C VAL A 126 18.84 5.33 -12.31
N ALA A 127 18.10 4.32 -11.86
CA ALA A 127 18.33 2.95 -12.30
C ALA A 127 18.01 2.76 -13.79
N ASN A 128 16.99 3.45 -14.32
CA ASN A 128 16.68 3.47 -15.75
C ASN A 128 17.79 4.12 -16.59
N ALA A 129 18.30 5.27 -16.17
CA ALA A 129 19.42 5.95 -16.82
C ALA A 129 20.72 5.09 -16.83
N GLN A 130 20.87 4.20 -15.85
CA GLN A 130 21.97 3.23 -15.78
C GLN A 130 21.73 1.96 -16.60
N GLY A 131 20.61 1.86 -17.35
CA GLY A 131 20.24 0.70 -18.14
C GLY A 131 19.79 -0.51 -17.31
N ARG A 132 19.47 -0.31 -16.03
CA ARG A 132 19.08 -1.39 -15.10
C ARG A 132 17.58 -1.67 -15.05
N LEU A 133 16.77 -0.86 -15.73
CA LEU A 133 15.29 -0.89 -15.65
C LEU A 133 14.58 -0.95 -17.00
N ARG A 134 15.25 -1.38 -18.07
CA ARG A 134 14.58 -1.51 -19.38
C ARG A 134 13.27 -2.30 -19.25
N GLU A 135 13.33 -3.41 -18.53
CA GLU A 135 12.21 -4.16 -17.96
C GLU A 135 12.72 -4.77 -16.65
N ALA A 136 11.99 -4.61 -15.54
CA ALA A 136 12.43 -5.11 -14.24
C ALA A 136 11.32 -5.81 -13.48
N LYS A 137 11.67 -6.92 -12.82
CA LYS A 137 10.75 -7.66 -11.95
C LYS A 137 10.27 -6.76 -10.81
N LEU A 138 8.96 -6.60 -10.70
CA LEU A 138 8.32 -5.70 -9.74
C LEU A 138 8.60 -6.11 -8.30
N TRP A 139 8.53 -7.40 -7.99
CA TRP A 139 8.75 -7.92 -6.64
C TRP A 139 10.13 -7.56 -6.07
N LYS A 140 11.18 -7.51 -6.91
CA LYS A 140 12.53 -7.11 -6.49
C LYS A 140 12.59 -5.68 -5.99
N TRP A 141 11.73 -4.82 -6.52
CA TRP A 141 11.61 -3.44 -6.07
C TRP A 141 10.73 -3.32 -4.83
N LEU A 142 9.67 -4.12 -4.75
CA LEU A 142 8.81 -4.20 -3.57
C LEU A 142 9.59 -4.64 -2.32
N LEU A 143 10.52 -5.60 -2.45
CA LEU A 143 11.41 -6.01 -1.35
C LEU A 143 12.25 -4.88 -0.77
N ARG A 144 12.54 -3.83 -1.56
CA ARG A 144 13.29 -2.68 -1.07
C ARG A 144 12.51 -1.86 -0.05
N ALA A 145 11.23 -2.15 0.20
CA ALA A 145 10.45 -1.53 1.26
C ALA A 145 11.08 -1.69 2.66
N GLU A 146 11.98 -2.66 2.86
CA GLU A 146 12.74 -2.79 4.10
C GLU A 146 13.65 -1.57 4.36
N ASP A 147 14.40 -1.17 3.33
CA ASP A 147 15.43 -0.13 3.35
C ASP A 147 14.94 1.22 2.79
N ALA A 148 13.84 1.24 2.05
CA ALA A 148 13.31 2.44 1.44
C ALA A 148 12.55 3.27 2.48
N ASP A 149 12.85 4.57 2.53
CA ASP A 149 12.10 5.56 3.29
C ASP A 149 10.70 5.84 2.72
N CYS A 150 10.13 4.93 1.93
CA CYS A 150 8.82 5.08 1.27
C CYS A 150 7.70 5.41 2.27
N VAL A 151 7.70 4.78 3.44
CA VAL A 151 6.73 5.06 4.51
C VAL A 151 6.95 6.44 5.11
N GLU A 152 8.21 6.82 5.39
CA GLU A 152 8.53 8.14 5.94
C GLU A 152 8.14 9.25 4.96
N ASN A 153 8.55 9.12 3.70
CA ASN A 153 8.25 10.07 2.63
C ASN A 153 6.72 10.23 2.42
N THR A 154 5.97 9.13 2.55
CA THR A 154 4.50 9.20 2.48
C THR A 154 3.90 9.93 3.69
N PHE A 155 4.41 9.69 4.91
CA PHE A 155 3.97 10.46 6.09
C PHE A 155 4.39 11.93 6.01
N GLU A 156 5.57 12.24 5.48
CA GLU A 156 6.01 13.61 5.22
C GLU A 156 5.09 14.32 4.23
N SER A 157 4.61 13.62 3.19
CA SER A 157 3.58 14.16 2.30
C SER A 157 2.29 14.48 3.05
N LEU A 158 1.77 13.55 3.86
CA LEU A 158 0.59 13.78 4.69
C LEU A 158 0.78 14.94 5.70
N MET A 159 2.00 15.15 6.22
CA MET A 159 2.32 16.30 7.06
C MET A 159 2.36 17.62 6.27
N ALA A 160 2.97 17.62 5.08
CA ALA A 160 3.00 18.78 4.19
C ALA A 160 1.59 19.23 3.79
N ARG A 161 0.65 18.29 3.72
CA ARG A 161 -0.79 18.53 3.49
C ARG A 161 -1.57 18.96 4.74
N GLY A 162 -0.92 19.05 5.90
CA GLY A 162 -1.54 19.42 7.17
C GLY A 162 -2.51 18.37 7.71
N ILE A 163 -2.34 17.09 7.32
CA ILE A 163 -3.18 15.98 7.79
C ILE A 163 -2.60 15.38 9.07
N LEU A 164 -1.28 15.17 9.08
CA LEU A 164 -0.54 14.65 10.23
C LEU A 164 0.41 15.72 10.78
N LYS A 165 0.94 15.50 11.98
CA LYS A 165 2.10 16.25 12.51
C LYS A 165 3.13 15.28 13.08
N GLU A 166 4.41 15.63 13.01
CA GLU A 166 5.42 14.87 13.74
C GLU A 166 5.33 15.20 15.24
N LYS A 167 5.26 14.15 16.06
CA LYS A 167 5.46 14.22 17.50
C LYS A 167 6.58 13.27 17.87
N SER A 168 7.77 13.82 18.13
CA SER A 168 8.87 13.03 18.67
C SER A 168 8.57 12.69 20.13
N SER A 169 8.48 11.40 20.47
CA SER A 169 8.19 10.93 21.82
C SER A 169 9.31 10.03 22.33
N GLY A 170 10.39 10.61 22.85
CA GLY A 170 11.46 9.85 23.50
C GLY A 170 12.78 10.61 23.60
N PHE A 171 13.63 10.17 24.53
CA PHE A 171 15.02 10.63 24.65
C PHE A 171 15.74 10.26 23.32
N LEU A 172 16.30 11.24 22.61
CA LEU A 172 16.98 11.13 21.30
C LEU A 172 16.12 10.92 20.03
N GLY A 173 14.80 11.18 20.04
CA GLY A 173 14.01 11.14 18.79
C GLY A 173 13.77 9.73 18.21
N LEU A 174 14.12 8.71 18.99
CA LEU A 174 14.01 7.29 18.62
C LEU A 174 12.57 6.76 18.51
N PHE A 175 11.53 7.56 18.71
CA PHE A 175 10.14 7.14 18.45
C PHE A 175 9.36 8.32 17.88
N LYS A 176 9.39 8.46 16.56
CA LYS A 176 8.54 9.39 15.82
C LYS A 176 7.11 8.86 15.78
N LYS A 177 6.15 9.66 16.22
CA LYS A 177 4.72 9.42 16.06
C LYS A 177 4.13 10.46 15.13
N PHE A 178 3.08 10.10 14.42
CA PHE A 178 2.42 10.96 13.43
C PHE A 178 0.92 11.14 13.71
N PRO A 179 0.52 11.74 14.85
CA PRO A 179 -0.90 11.89 15.17
C PRO A 179 -1.63 12.75 14.13
N THR A 180 -2.90 12.40 13.88
CA THR A 180 -3.78 13.13 12.98
C THR A 180 -4.14 14.50 13.57
N VAL A 181 -3.95 15.57 12.79
CA VAL A 181 -4.37 16.95 13.13
C VAL A 181 -5.59 17.40 12.33
N ASN A 182 -5.77 16.87 11.12
CA ASN A 182 -6.97 17.05 10.33
C ASN A 182 -7.61 15.67 10.07
N PRO A 183 -8.67 15.30 10.80
CA PRO A 183 -9.30 13.98 10.68
C PRO A 183 -10.25 13.84 9.49
N GLU A 184 -10.58 14.93 8.78
CA GLU A 184 -11.58 14.89 7.72
C GLU A 184 -11.22 13.96 6.55
N PRO A 185 -9.96 13.89 6.07
CA PRO A 185 -9.58 12.93 5.01
C PRO A 185 -9.78 11.47 5.45
N GLU A 186 -9.37 11.13 6.67
CA GLU A 186 -9.53 9.78 7.23
C GLU A 186 -11.00 9.42 7.41
N ARG A 187 -11.81 10.31 8.00
CA ARG A 187 -13.26 10.13 8.14
C ARG A 187 -13.97 9.96 6.80
N THR A 188 -13.51 10.67 5.77
CA THR A 188 -14.06 10.54 4.41
C THR A 188 -13.77 9.16 3.84
N LEU A 189 -12.53 8.67 4.00
CA LEU A 189 -12.18 7.30 3.60
C LEU A 189 -13.00 6.26 4.38
N GLU A 190 -13.07 6.37 5.71
CA GLU A 190 -13.86 5.47 6.55
C GLU A 190 -15.32 5.41 6.13
N LYS A 191 -15.93 6.57 5.87
CA LYS A 191 -17.31 6.65 5.40
C LYS A 191 -17.48 5.95 4.05
N LYS A 192 -16.61 6.24 3.06
CA LYS A 192 -16.64 5.59 1.75
C LYS A 192 -16.51 4.07 1.88
N ILE A 193 -15.58 3.59 2.71
CA ILE A 193 -15.38 2.17 2.98
C ILE A 193 -16.65 1.55 3.58
N LYS A 194 -17.26 2.17 4.59
CA LYS A 194 -18.51 1.68 5.20
C LYS A 194 -19.67 1.67 4.20
N ASP A 195 -19.77 2.69 3.35
CA ASP A 195 -20.80 2.75 2.30
C ASP A 195 -20.61 1.64 1.25
N ILE A 196 -19.38 1.34 0.83
CA ILE A 196 -19.08 0.21 -0.05
C ILE A 196 -19.46 -1.12 0.62
N VAL A 197 -19.04 -1.29 1.87
CA VAL A 197 -19.16 -2.57 2.59
C VAL A 197 -20.60 -2.90 2.99
N PHE A 198 -21.39 -1.89 3.40
CA PHE A 198 -22.71 -2.11 3.97
C PHE A 198 -23.86 -1.63 3.07
N ASN A 199 -23.61 -0.68 2.17
CA ASN A 199 -24.65 -0.04 1.36
C ASN A 199 -24.54 -0.35 -0.13
N ASP A 200 -23.68 -1.29 -0.53
CA ASP A 200 -23.43 -1.71 -1.92
C ASP A 200 -23.12 -0.52 -2.85
N HIS A 201 -22.44 0.49 -2.30
CA HIS A 201 -22.06 1.69 -3.04
C HIS A 201 -21.06 1.33 -4.15
N LYS A 202 -21.14 2.05 -5.28
CA LYS A 202 -20.27 1.80 -6.43
C LYS A 202 -18.80 1.95 -6.02
N LEU A 203 -18.01 0.94 -6.37
CA LEU A 203 -16.59 0.90 -6.16
C LEU A 203 -15.88 1.45 -7.40
N ASP A 204 -15.09 2.51 -7.22
CA ASP A 204 -14.22 3.09 -8.25
C ASP A 204 -12.82 2.42 -8.20
N SER A 205 -11.97 2.66 -9.20
CA SER A 205 -10.67 1.98 -9.30
C SER A 205 -9.74 2.30 -8.13
N TYR A 206 -9.81 3.54 -7.63
CA TYR A 206 -9.02 4.00 -6.49
C TYR A 206 -9.39 3.26 -5.21
N MET A 207 -10.69 3.23 -4.88
CA MET A 207 -11.20 2.56 -3.68
C MET A 207 -11.04 1.05 -3.77
N LEU A 208 -11.19 0.46 -4.97
CA LEU A 208 -10.90 -0.96 -5.20
C LEU A 208 -9.44 -1.26 -4.87
N SER A 209 -8.51 -0.48 -5.42
CA SER A 209 -7.07 -0.64 -5.19
C SER A 209 -6.73 -0.52 -3.70
N LEU A 210 -7.29 0.49 -3.03
CA LEU A 210 -7.07 0.74 -1.61
C LEU A 210 -7.55 -0.45 -0.77
N LEU A 211 -8.77 -0.92 -1.02
CA LEU A 211 -9.35 -2.05 -0.29
C LEU A 211 -8.62 -3.37 -0.54
N ILE A 212 -8.18 -3.63 -1.78
CA ILE A 212 -7.35 -4.80 -2.09
C ILE A 212 -6.06 -4.75 -1.29
N LEU A 213 -5.27 -3.68 -1.43
CA LEU A 213 -3.98 -3.59 -0.75
C LEU A 213 -4.14 -3.68 0.77
N SER A 214 -5.11 -2.95 1.36
CA SER A 214 -5.34 -2.99 2.80
C SER A 214 -5.78 -4.39 3.27
N ARG A 215 -6.65 -5.07 2.51
CA ARG A 215 -7.14 -6.40 2.90
C ARG A 215 -6.07 -7.47 2.76
N GLU A 216 -5.28 -7.45 1.69
CA GLU A 216 -4.19 -8.42 1.50
C GLU A 216 -3.09 -8.23 2.54
N SER A 217 -2.75 -6.98 2.86
CA SER A 217 -1.89 -6.66 3.99
C SER A 217 -2.42 -7.23 5.30
N ASP A 218 -3.71 -7.06 5.60
CA ASP A 218 -4.33 -7.62 6.81
C ASP A 218 -4.27 -9.16 6.85
N ARG A 219 -4.49 -9.83 5.71
CA ARG A 219 -4.52 -11.31 5.62
C ARG A 219 -3.18 -11.96 5.96
N ILE A 220 -2.07 -11.26 5.76
CA ILE A 220 -0.73 -11.77 6.09
C ILE A 220 -0.57 -11.90 7.62
N PHE A 221 -1.26 -11.08 8.40
CA PHE A 221 -1.25 -11.15 9.86
C PHE A 221 -2.34 -12.11 10.35
N MET A 222 -1.96 -13.32 10.77
CA MET A 222 -2.92 -14.38 11.13
C MET A 222 -3.90 -14.02 12.26
N CYS A 223 -3.47 -13.20 13.22
CA CYS A 223 -4.22 -12.94 14.45
C CYS A 223 -4.82 -11.53 14.55
N GLU A 224 -4.41 -10.62 13.67
CA GLU A 224 -4.82 -9.21 13.68
C GLU A 224 -4.99 -8.71 12.25
N ASP A 225 -5.90 -7.77 12.06
CA ASP A 225 -6.08 -7.08 10.78
C ASP A 225 -5.67 -5.60 11.03
N PRO A 226 -4.36 -5.26 10.95
CA PRO A 226 -3.78 -4.01 11.44
C PRO A 226 -4.29 -2.73 10.76
N ILE A 227 -4.82 -2.83 9.55
CA ILE A 227 -5.30 -1.68 8.78
C ILE A 227 -6.80 -1.54 8.98
N LEU A 228 -7.60 -2.51 8.53
CA LEU A 228 -9.04 -2.28 8.39
C LEU A 228 -9.80 -2.39 9.71
N ARG A 229 -9.37 -3.23 10.66
CA ARG A 229 -10.17 -3.56 11.86
C ARG A 229 -10.56 -2.35 12.69
N LYS A 230 -9.63 -1.41 12.89
CA LYS A 230 -9.82 -0.26 13.76
C LYS A 230 -10.86 0.76 13.24
N HIS A 231 -11.21 0.70 11.96
CA HIS A 231 -12.20 1.58 11.35
C HIS A 231 -13.66 1.11 11.56
N PHE A 232 -13.84 -0.03 12.24
CA PHE A 232 -15.12 -0.62 12.54
C PHE A 232 -15.23 -0.94 14.02
N THR A 233 -16.45 -0.93 14.56
CA THR A 233 -16.68 -1.57 15.86
C THR A 233 -16.45 -3.08 15.75
N SER A 234 -16.17 -3.77 16.87
CA SER A 234 -15.97 -5.23 16.87
C SER A 234 -17.13 -6.00 16.25
N ALA A 235 -18.37 -5.52 16.43
CA ALA A 235 -19.57 -6.13 15.86
C ALA A 235 -19.66 -5.89 14.34
N GLU A 236 -19.39 -4.67 13.88
CA GLU A 236 -19.38 -4.32 12.46
C GLU A 236 -18.29 -5.08 11.70
N TYR A 237 -17.10 -5.21 12.29
CA TYR A 237 -15.93 -5.72 11.58
C TYR A 237 -16.08 -7.16 11.10
N THR A 238 -16.73 -8.01 11.91
CA THR A 238 -16.99 -9.41 11.52
C THR A 238 -17.82 -9.51 10.24
N MET A 239 -18.80 -8.60 10.08
CA MET A 239 -19.62 -8.52 8.88
C MET A 239 -18.87 -7.83 7.75
N ALA A 240 -18.15 -6.75 8.05
CA ALA A 240 -17.35 -6.01 7.08
C ALA A 240 -16.33 -6.89 6.38
N LYS A 241 -15.58 -7.70 7.15
CA LYS A 241 -14.58 -8.64 6.65
C LYS A 241 -15.16 -9.61 5.63
N LYS A 242 -16.33 -10.21 5.92
CA LYS A 242 -17.03 -11.12 4.99
C LYS A 242 -17.48 -10.41 3.72
N ASN A 243 -18.01 -9.20 3.84
CA ASN A 243 -18.48 -8.43 2.69
C ASN A 243 -17.31 -8.00 1.81
N LEU A 244 -16.20 -7.54 2.40
CA LEU A 244 -14.97 -7.22 1.70
C LEU A 244 -14.43 -8.45 0.96
N ASP A 245 -14.29 -9.59 1.63
CA ASP A 245 -13.81 -10.81 0.98
C ASP A 245 -14.71 -11.18 -0.21
N ARG A 246 -16.04 -11.08 -0.09
CA ARG A 246 -16.99 -11.29 -1.20
C ARG A 246 -16.81 -10.30 -2.36
N ILE A 247 -16.67 -9.01 -2.06
CA ILE A 247 -16.52 -7.94 -3.06
C ILE A 247 -15.21 -8.13 -3.83
N LEU A 248 -14.13 -8.49 -3.14
CA LEU A 248 -12.79 -8.59 -3.70
C LEU A 248 -12.52 -9.94 -4.41
N LEU A 249 -13.08 -11.05 -3.92
CA LEU A 249 -12.95 -12.37 -4.57
C LEU A 249 -13.46 -12.39 -6.01
N GLY A 250 -14.49 -11.60 -6.33
CA GLY A 250 -15.02 -11.50 -7.69
C GLY A 250 -14.16 -10.66 -8.66
N ARG A 251 -13.08 -10.03 -8.16
CA ARG A 251 -12.27 -9.04 -8.90
C ARG A 251 -10.78 -9.40 -8.97
N LEU A 252 -10.34 -10.36 -8.15
CA LEU A 252 -8.96 -10.83 -8.05
C LEU A 252 -8.82 -12.31 -8.43
N SER A 253 -9.59 -12.83 -9.39
CA SER A 253 -9.38 -14.19 -9.89
C SER A 253 -7.94 -14.33 -10.41
N LEU A 254 -7.07 -14.82 -9.52
CA LEU A 254 -5.76 -15.37 -9.81
C LEU A 254 -6.03 -16.75 -10.40
N ASP A 255 -6.38 -16.79 -11.68
CA ASP A 255 -6.39 -18.05 -12.44
C ASP A 255 -4.95 -18.49 -12.73
#